data_AF-A0A0K8MIT0-F1
#
_entry.id   AF-A0A0K8MIT0-F1
#
_cell.length_a   1.000
_cell.length_b   1.000
_cell.length_c   1.000
_cell.angle_alpha   90.00
_cell.angle_beta   90.00
_cell.angle_gamma   90.00
#
_symmetry.space_group_name_H-M   'P 1'
#
loop_
_entity.id
_entity.type
_entity.pdbx_description
1 polymer ?
#
loop_
_entity_poly.entity_id
_entity_poly.type
_entity_poly.pdbx_seq_one_letter_code
_entity_poly.pdbx_strand_id
1 'polypeptide(L)'
;MTYFYWPALWLLIFFLIVLWRLFYRPFPKVGVLALSVIPTWILDHLTWGTNFYQSQVLAVLVFWLVVGAIWSFVFVGKKMTVMSFLEKYWRMTGLLGITMMVILTILTILLKK
;
A
#
# COMPACT_ATOMS: atom_id res chain seq x y z
N MET A 1 -24.46 10.29 5.00
CA MET A 1 -23.48 10.68 3.97
C MET A 1 -22.16 10.94 4.66
N THR A 2 -21.41 9.89 4.94
CA THR A 2 -20.27 9.99 5.85
C THR A 2 -19.26 8.95 5.39
N TYR A 3 -17.98 9.33 5.40
CA TYR A 3 -16.78 8.48 5.22
C TYR A 3 -16.10 8.36 3.82
N PHE A 4 -16.22 9.32 2.90
CA PHE A 4 -15.42 9.32 1.66
C PHE A 4 -14.27 10.34 1.59
N TYR A 5 -14.05 11.16 2.63
CA TYR A 5 -12.98 12.18 2.60
C TYR A 5 -11.60 11.63 2.95
N TRP A 6 -11.53 10.57 3.76
CA TRP A 6 -10.27 9.98 4.20
C TRP A 6 -9.39 9.48 3.02
N PRO A 7 -9.91 8.73 2.04
CA PRO A 7 -9.14 8.34 0.84
C PRO A 7 -8.59 9.53 0.06
N ALA A 8 -9.39 10.59 -0.10
CA ALA A 8 -8.98 11.80 -0.80
C ALA A 8 -7.89 12.56 -0.03
N LEU A 9 -7.96 12.59 1.30
CA LEU A 9 -6.97 13.23 2.17
C LEU A 9 -5.63 12.48 2.12
N TRP A 10 -5.65 11.14 2.10
CA TRP A 10 -4.46 10.32 1.88
C TRP A 10 -3.85 10.50 0.48
N LEU A 11 -4.68 10.61 -0.57
CA LEU A 11 -4.23 10.93 -1.94
C LEU A 11 -3.62 12.33 -2.03
N LEU A 12 -4.19 13.32 -1.33
CA LEU A 12 -3.66 14.68 -1.27
C LEU A 12 -2.29 14.71 -0.57
N ILE A 13 -2.16 14.04 0.57
CA ILE A 13 -0.89 13.90 1.29
C ILE A 13 0.15 13.20 0.40
N PHE A 14 -0.25 12.14 -0.29
CA PHE A 14 0.61 11.45 -1.25
C PHE A 14 1.10 12.40 -2.35
N PHE A 15 0.18 13.15 -2.98
CA PHE A 15 0.50 14.09 -4.04
C PHE A 15 1.43 15.21 -3.56
N LEU A 16 1.22 15.71 -2.34
CA LEU A 16 2.10 16.68 -1.68
C LEU A 16 3.50 16.12 -1.42
N ILE A 17 3.63 14.85 -1.00
CA ILE A 17 4.93 14.19 -0.82
C ILE A 17 5.65 14.02 -2.18
N VAL A 18 4.93 13.67 -3.24
CA VAL A 18 5.50 13.56 -4.60
C VAL A 18 5.95 14.93 -5.13
N LEU A 19 5.12 15.97 -4.98
CA LEU A 19 5.48 17.35 -5.34
C LEU A 19 6.67 17.83 -4.52
N TRP A 20 6.65 17.62 -3.20
CA TRP A 20 7.78 17.97 -2.33
C TRP A 20 9.06 17.28 -2.77
N ARG A 21 9.00 16.01 -3.18
CA ARG A 21 10.17 15.31 -3.75
C ARG A 21 10.62 15.88 -5.09
N LEU A 22 9.70 16.26 -5.98
CA LEU A 22 10.02 16.88 -7.27
C LEU A 22 10.73 18.23 -7.07
N PHE A 23 10.31 19.02 -6.07
CA PHE A 23 10.86 20.36 -5.82
C PHE A 23 12.02 20.39 -4.82
N TYR A 24 12.09 19.47 -3.87
CA TYR A 24 13.14 19.36 -2.85
C TYR A 24 13.84 18.00 -2.94
N ARG A 25 15.07 18.03 -3.45
CA ARG A 25 15.96 16.88 -3.70
C ARG A 25 16.54 16.10 -2.50
N PRO A 26 16.45 16.49 -1.20
CA PRO A 26 17.20 15.78 -0.16
C PRO A 26 16.48 14.53 0.37
N PHE A 27 15.34 14.12 -0.19
CA PHE A 27 14.67 12.92 0.26
C PHE A 27 15.52 11.67 -0.05
N PRO A 28 15.62 10.70 0.90
CA PRO A 28 16.31 9.44 0.67
C PRO A 28 15.77 8.76 -0.60
N LYS A 29 16.58 7.90 -1.23
CA LYS A 29 16.35 7.22 -2.52
C LYS A 29 15.10 6.30 -2.55
N VAL A 30 13.94 6.81 -2.16
CA VAL A 30 12.64 6.16 -2.23
C VAL A 30 12.25 6.16 -3.70
N GLY A 31 12.41 5.00 -4.34
CA GLY A 31 12.07 4.82 -5.75
C GLY A 31 10.61 5.16 -6.02
N VAL A 32 10.26 5.52 -7.26
CA VAL A 32 8.87 5.83 -7.66
C VAL A 32 7.92 4.67 -7.31
N LEU A 33 8.40 3.42 -7.42
CA LEU A 33 7.69 2.21 -7.01
C LEU A 33 7.38 2.15 -5.50
N ALA A 34 8.21 2.76 -4.66
CA ALA A 34 7.92 2.86 -3.24
C ALA A 34 6.84 3.92 -2.97
N LEU A 35 6.74 4.96 -3.79
CA LEU A 35 5.65 5.93 -3.65
C LEU A 35 4.31 5.31 -4.10
N SER A 36 4.29 4.56 -5.20
CA SER A 36 3.05 3.98 -5.73
C SER A 36 2.32 3.02 -4.78
N VAL A 37 2.98 2.50 -3.73
CA VAL A 37 2.36 1.62 -2.72
C VAL A 37 1.12 2.27 -2.10
N ILE A 38 1.21 3.55 -1.72
CA ILE A 38 0.14 4.25 -1.00
C ILE A 38 -1.12 4.41 -1.90
N PRO A 39 -1.02 4.95 -3.13
CA PRO A 39 -2.16 5.00 -4.06
C PRO A 39 -2.80 3.64 -4.33
N THR A 40 -1.99 2.58 -4.47
CA THR A 40 -2.53 1.24 -4.77
C THR A 40 -3.47 0.77 -3.67
N TRP A 41 -3.06 0.89 -2.40
CA TRP A 41 -3.91 0.48 -1.28
C TRP A 41 -5.16 1.35 -1.10
N ILE A 42 -5.09 2.64 -1.46
CA ILE A 42 -6.25 3.53 -1.47
C ILE A 42 -7.24 3.10 -2.55
N LEU A 43 -6.74 2.82 -3.76
CA LEU A 43 -7.57 2.33 -4.86
C LEU A 43 -8.21 0.99 -4.51
N ASP A 44 -7.47 0.07 -3.90
CA ASP A 44 -8.05 -1.19 -3.41
C ASP A 44 -9.18 -0.95 -2.40
N HIS A 45 -8.97 -0.06 -1.42
CA HIS A 45 -9.98 0.24 -0.43
C HIS A 45 -11.27 0.77 -1.06
N LEU A 46 -11.13 1.72 -2.00
CA LEU A 46 -12.24 2.30 -2.75
C LEU A 46 -12.93 1.24 -3.60
N THR A 47 -12.18 0.41 -4.32
CA THR A 47 -12.70 -0.62 -5.24
C THR A 47 -13.51 -1.69 -4.49
N TRP A 48 -13.02 -2.13 -3.32
CA TRP A 48 -13.78 -3.00 -2.43
C TRP A 48 -15.07 -2.34 -1.94
N GLY A 49 -14.97 -1.11 -1.43
CA GLY A 49 -16.12 -0.36 -0.91
C GLY A 49 -17.21 -0.15 -1.97
N THR A 50 -16.82 0.13 -3.22
CA THR A 50 -17.77 0.35 -4.32
C THR A 50 -18.40 -0.93 -4.85
N ASN A 51 -17.66 -2.05 -4.90
CA ASN A 51 -18.16 -3.29 -5.51
C ASN A 51 -18.83 -4.23 -4.51
N PHE A 52 -18.43 -4.21 -3.24
CA PHE A 52 -18.87 -5.18 -2.22
C PHE A 52 -19.51 -4.53 -0.98
N TYR A 53 -19.66 -3.19 -0.95
CA TYR A 53 -20.18 -2.42 0.20
C TYR A 53 -19.43 -2.63 1.52
N GLN A 54 -18.32 -3.36 1.50
CA GLN A 54 -17.47 -3.67 2.62
C GLN A 54 -16.02 -3.64 2.14
N SER A 55 -15.13 -3.06 2.96
CA SER A 55 -13.70 -3.05 2.67
C SER A 55 -12.93 -3.78 3.74
N GLN A 56 -12.35 -4.94 3.39
CA GLN A 56 -11.47 -5.69 4.29
C GLN A 56 -10.00 -5.29 4.14
N VAL A 57 -9.71 -4.25 3.37
CA VAL A 57 -8.34 -3.78 3.11
C VAL A 57 -7.59 -3.47 4.41
N LEU A 58 -8.27 -2.90 5.41
CA LEU A 58 -7.66 -2.65 6.72
C LEU A 58 -7.22 -3.97 7.41
N ALA A 59 -8.05 -5.01 7.37
CA ALA A 59 -7.72 -6.30 7.96
C ALA A 59 -6.54 -6.96 7.25
N VAL A 60 -6.47 -6.85 5.92
CA VAL A 60 -5.33 -7.34 5.13
C VAL A 60 -4.05 -6.59 5.49
N LEU A 61 -4.10 -5.26 5.62
CA LEU A 61 -2.96 -4.45 6.03
C LEU A 61 -2.47 -4.82 7.44
N VAL A 62 -3.39 -5.02 8.39
CA VAL A 62 -3.05 -5.46 9.75
C VAL A 62 -2.38 -6.84 9.73
N PHE A 63 -2.94 -7.80 9.01
CA PHE A 63 -2.33 -9.12 8.85
C PHE A 63 -0.93 -9.03 8.22
N TRP A 64 -0.77 -8.21 7.18
CA TRP A 64 0.51 -8.01 6.51
C TRP A 64 1.57 -7.36 7.41
N LEU A 65 1.16 -6.44 8.30
CA LEU A 65 2.05 -5.86 9.32
C LEU A 65 2.54 -6.92 10.31
N VAL A 66 1.68 -7.84 10.72
CA VAL A 66 2.08 -8.97 11.59
C VAL A 66 3.09 -9.88 10.88
N VAL A 67 2.85 -10.22 9.61
CA VAL A 67 3.82 -10.98 8.78
C VAL A 67 5.15 -10.22 8.68
N GLY A 68 5.10 -8.91 8.48
CA GLY A 68 6.27 -8.04 8.48
C GLY A 68 7.05 -8.05 9.78
N ALA A 69 6.36 -8.00 10.92
CA ALA A 69 6.98 -8.09 12.24
C ALA A 69 7.71 -9.43 12.44
N ILE A 70 7.09 -10.55 12.07
CA ILE A 70 7.71 -11.88 12.13
C ILE A 70 8.93 -11.95 11.22
N TRP A 71 8.83 -11.46 9.98
CA TRP A 71 9.96 -11.40 9.06
C TRP A 71 11.10 -10.50 9.56
N SER A 72 10.79 -9.39 10.21
CA SER A 72 11.81 -8.51 10.78
C SER A 72 12.65 -9.25 11.82
N PHE A 73 12.00 -10.06 12.67
CA PHE A 73 12.68 -10.87 13.68
C PHE A 73 13.64 -11.90 13.06
N VAL A 74 13.22 -12.56 11.98
CA VAL A 74 14.01 -13.59 11.28
C VAL A 74 15.17 -13.00 10.48
N PHE A 75 14.97 -11.88 9.77
CA PHE A 75 15.96 -11.34 8.83
C PHE A 75 16.93 -10.34 9.46
N VAL A 76 16.53 -9.60 10.50
CA VAL A 76 17.46 -8.73 11.26
C VAL A 76 18.46 -9.59 12.02
N GLY A 77 18.08 -10.78 12.50
CA GLY A 77 18.99 -11.75 13.08
C GLY A 77 20.07 -12.29 12.13
N LYS A 78 19.90 -12.14 10.81
CA LYS A 78 20.81 -12.65 9.76
C LYS A 78 21.72 -11.57 9.15
N LYS A 79 22.06 -10.51 9.90
CA LYS A 79 22.95 -9.39 9.50
C LYS A 79 22.39 -8.45 8.42
N MET A 80 21.08 -8.45 8.15
CA MET A 80 20.49 -7.47 7.25
C MET A 80 20.24 -6.15 7.99
N THR A 81 20.63 -5.01 7.40
CA THR A 81 20.39 -3.69 8.02
C THR A 81 18.89 -3.38 8.03
N VAL A 82 18.44 -2.69 9.09
CA VAL A 82 17.02 -2.30 9.26
C VAL A 82 16.51 -1.52 8.04
N MET A 83 17.31 -0.61 7.49
CA MET A 83 16.93 0.15 6.30
C MET A 83 16.75 -0.72 5.06
N SER A 84 17.61 -1.73 4.85
CA SER A 84 17.47 -2.66 3.73
C SER A 84 16.22 -3.54 3.88
N PHE A 85 15.90 -3.93 5.11
CA PHE A 85 14.65 -4.63 5.41
C PHE A 85 13.43 -3.78 5.11
N LEU A 86 13.38 -2.54 5.61
CA LEU A 86 12.26 -1.64 5.38
C LEU A 86 12.04 -1.39 3.89
N GLU A 87 13.10 -1.18 3.11
CA GLU A 87 12.98 -0.98 1.67
C GLU A 87 12.42 -2.23 0.96
N LYS A 88 12.94 -3.42 1.27
CA LYS A 88 12.44 -4.68 0.69
C LYS A 88 10.99 -4.96 1.09
N TYR A 89 10.67 -4.81 2.38
CA TYR A 89 9.34 -5.01 2.91
C TYR A 89 8.34 -4.04 2.29
N TRP A 90 8.73 -2.78 2.14
CA TRP A 90 7.90 -1.76 1.50
C TRP A 90 7.62 -2.06 0.03
N ARG A 91 8.64 -2.49 -0.74
CA ARG A 91 8.45 -2.92 -2.14
C ARG A 91 7.51 -4.14 -2.24
N MET A 92 7.65 -5.11 -1.34
CA MET A 92 6.76 -6.27 -1.28
C MET A 92 5.32 -5.89 -0.94
N THR A 93 5.13 -4.88 -0.07
CA THR A 93 3.81 -4.33 0.27
C THR A 93 3.14 -3.69 -0.94
N GLY A 94 3.92 -3.03 -1.81
CA GLY A 94 3.45 -2.52 -3.10
C GLY A 94 2.99 -3.61 -4.05
N LEU A 95 3.81 -4.65 -4.22
CA LEU A 95 3.46 -5.81 -5.04
C LEU A 95 2.18 -6.47 -4.56
N LEU A 96 2.02 -6.65 -3.25
CA LEU A 96 0.82 -7.26 -2.67
C LEU A 96 -0.44 -6.44 -2.97
N GLY A 97 -0.37 -5.11 -2.84
CA GLY A 97 -1.48 -4.24 -3.24
C GLY A 97 -1.82 -4.39 -4.72
N ILE A 98 -0.83 -4.41 -5.62
CA ILE A 98 -1.08 -4.60 -7.06
C ILE A 98 -1.75 -5.96 -7.32
N THR A 99 -1.26 -7.01 -6.67
CA THR A 99 -1.84 -8.36 -6.80
C THR A 99 -3.28 -8.39 -6.30
N MET A 100 -3.59 -7.76 -5.16
CA MET A 100 -4.96 -7.63 -4.67
C MET A 100 -5.85 -6.90 -5.67
N MET A 101 -5.40 -5.76 -6.19
CA MET A 101 -6.13 -4.99 -7.20
C MET A 101 -6.50 -5.83 -8.43
N VAL A 102 -5.56 -6.65 -8.92
CA VAL A 102 -5.80 -7.56 -10.04
C VAL A 102 -6.84 -8.61 -9.68
N ILE A 103 -6.72 -9.27 -8.51
CA ILE A 103 -7.69 -10.27 -8.04
C ILE A 103 -9.09 -9.67 -7.95
N LEU A 104 -9.20 -8.46 -7.40
CA LEU A 104 -10.49 -7.77 -7.25
C LEU A 104 -11.11 -7.40 -8.58
N THR A 105 -10.29 -6.96 -9.53
CA THR A 105 -10.75 -6.65 -10.87
C THR A 105 -11.35 -7.91 -11.51
N ILE A 106 -10.68 -9.06 -11.39
CA ILE A 106 -11.18 -10.35 -11.89
C ILE A 106 -12.48 -10.76 -11.18
N LEU A 107 -12.52 -10.71 -9.84
CA LEU A 107 -13.73 -11.05 -9.07
C LEU A 107 -14.92 -10.16 -9.43
N THR A 108 -14.69 -8.85 -9.62
CA THR A 108 -15.73 -7.91 -10.00
C THR A 108 -16.31 -8.23 -11.38
N ILE A 109 -15.46 -8.63 -12.33
CA ILE A 109 -15.90 -9.03 -13.68
C ILE A 109 -16.70 -10.35 -13.62
N LEU A 110 -16.27 -11.30 -12.80
CA LEU A 110 -16.95 -12.60 -12.66
C LEU A 110 -18.31 -12.49 -11.96
N LEU A 111 -18.41 -11.67 -10.92
CA LEU A 111 -19.62 -11.54 -10.09
C LEU A 111 -20.67 -10.55 -10.64
N LYS A 112 -20.30 -9.68 -11.59
CA LYS A 112 -21.25 -8.82 -12.32
C LYS A 112 -21.86 -9.49 -13.56
N LYS A 113 -21.45 -10.72 -13.88
CA LYS A 113 -22.16 -11.60 -14.80
C LYS A 113 -23.19 -12.43 -14.03
#